data_AF-A0AAQ4EAQ4-F1
#
_entry.id   AF-A0AAQ4EAQ4-F1
#
_cell.length_a   1.000
_cell.length_b   1.000
_cell.length_c   1.000
_cell.angle_alpha   90.00
_cell.angle_beta   90.00
_cell.angle_gamma   90.00
#
_symmetry.space_group_name_H-M   'P 1'
#
loop_
_entity.id
_entity.type
_entity.pdbx_description
1 polymer ?
#
loop_
_entity_poly.entity_id
_entity_poly.type
_entity_poly.pdbx_seq_one_letter_code
_entity_poly.pdbx_strand_id
1 'polypeptide(L)'
;MIVLFQPFTGKWTQILGVFASKGNVKAPTLAKIILETTVLAEKAGLFVDCITCDGASWNKSMWRLFGIQGSPSHVRSSTKHPVDPKRQLYFLSDFPHLLKNVRNGFVGKGYLTPDGHVHIGIVLAAFEADRENVTLKVMPSLTNAHLKPNCFEKMKVDIAFQLFSDQVIKGIFIYREHNEASHRTVQPTVDFVKEMNRLIRVMTSRTSEKALKPDSPNVQFLKGFLEYLQEWEQTAKPAGGGFLTESTSAGLRVTIKSTLGLLSYLTSTVGFKYLLTSRLSQDKLENLFGIIRQSSGYNDHPTVSQFLMSVNLLTFYNWQSHLEE
;
A
#
# COMPACT_ATOMS: atom_id res chain seq x y z
N MET A 1 4.86 -13.41 -14.49
CA MET A 1 5.31 -12.98 -13.15
C MET A 1 6.70 -12.37 -13.27
N ILE A 2 6.96 -11.26 -12.58
CA ILE A 2 8.28 -10.64 -12.47
C ILE A 2 8.64 -10.56 -10.98
N VAL A 3 9.90 -10.83 -10.66
CA VAL A 3 10.49 -10.52 -9.35
C VAL A 3 11.51 -9.41 -9.54
N LEU A 4 11.32 -8.29 -8.84
CA LEU A 4 12.14 -7.09 -8.92
C LEU A 4 12.81 -6.85 -7.57
N PHE A 5 14.12 -6.63 -7.56
CA PHE A 5 14.87 -6.15 -6.41
C PHE A 5 14.86 -4.63 -6.38
N GLN A 6 14.60 -4.09 -5.20
CA GLN A 6 14.68 -2.67 -4.92
C GLN A 6 15.44 -2.46 -3.62
N PRO A 7 16.56 -1.70 -3.62
CA PRO A 7 17.30 -1.41 -2.41
C PRO A 7 16.62 -0.32 -1.57
N PHE A 8 16.89 -0.33 -0.26
CA PHE A 8 16.48 0.74 0.66
C PHE A 8 17.19 2.07 0.36
N THR A 9 18.41 2.02 -0.18
CA THR A 9 19.24 3.17 -0.56
C THR A 9 19.59 3.11 -2.04
N GLY A 10 19.75 4.28 -2.70
CA GLY A 10 19.97 4.35 -4.14
C GLY A 10 18.69 4.43 -4.97
N LYS A 11 18.80 4.65 -6.28
CA LYS A 11 17.66 4.84 -7.19
C LYS A 11 17.44 3.66 -8.15
N TRP A 12 18.32 2.67 -8.11
CA TRP A 12 18.34 1.55 -9.01
C TRP A 12 17.35 0.45 -8.62
N THR A 13 17.03 -0.42 -9.58
CA THR A 13 16.22 -1.63 -9.40
C THR A 13 16.73 -2.70 -10.35
N GLN A 14 16.67 -3.97 -9.96
CA GLN A 14 17.14 -5.08 -10.79
C GLN A 14 16.06 -6.14 -10.95
N ILE A 15 15.80 -6.56 -12.19
CA ILE A 15 14.92 -7.70 -12.46
C ILE A 15 15.69 -8.96 -12.08
N LEU A 16 15.18 -9.72 -11.12
CA LEU A 16 15.80 -10.97 -10.64
C LEU A 16 15.22 -12.21 -11.34
N GLY A 17 13.98 -12.14 -11.84
CA GLY A 17 13.37 -13.27 -12.51
C GLY A 17 12.11 -12.90 -13.27
N VAL A 18 11.90 -13.56 -14.41
CA VAL A 18 10.74 -13.39 -15.29
C VAL A 18 10.20 -14.77 -15.63
N PHE A 19 8.93 -14.99 -15.31
CA PHE A 19 8.28 -16.29 -15.49
C PHE A 19 7.00 -16.08 -16.31
N ALA A 20 7.01 -16.56 -17.56
CA ALA A 20 5.81 -16.61 -18.37
C ALA A 20 4.95 -17.81 -17.94
N SER A 21 3.68 -17.55 -17.60
CA SER A 21 2.75 -18.59 -17.20
C SER A 21 1.41 -18.40 -17.90
N LYS A 22 0.77 -19.50 -18.31
CA LYS A 22 -0.55 -19.46 -18.97
C LYS A 22 -1.67 -18.94 -18.05
N GLY A 23 -1.44 -18.95 -16.74
CA GLY A 23 -2.35 -18.39 -15.74
C GLY A 23 -1.59 -18.04 -14.47
N ASN A 24 -2.32 -17.84 -13.38
CA ASN A 24 -1.74 -17.46 -12.09
C ASN A 24 -0.79 -18.55 -11.57
N VAL A 25 0.39 -18.13 -11.09
CA VAL A 25 1.36 -19.04 -10.47
C VAL A 25 0.77 -19.55 -9.17
N LYS A 26 0.69 -20.88 -9.01
CA LYS A 26 0.15 -21.50 -7.79
C LYS A 26 1.02 -21.16 -6.58
N ALA A 27 0.39 -21.00 -5.43
CA ALA A 27 1.06 -20.58 -4.19
C ALA A 27 2.30 -21.43 -3.80
N PRO A 28 2.31 -22.78 -3.90
CA PRO A 28 3.50 -23.56 -3.59
C PRO A 28 4.68 -23.28 -4.54
N THR A 29 4.40 -23.11 -5.83
CA THR A 29 5.42 -22.75 -6.82
C THR A 29 5.93 -21.35 -6.57
N LEU A 30 5.03 -20.40 -6.27
CA LEU A 30 5.39 -19.03 -5.94
C LEU A 30 6.30 -18.97 -4.71
N ALA A 31 5.98 -19.71 -3.65
CA ALA A 31 6.80 -19.78 -2.44
C ALA A 31 8.23 -20.28 -2.73
N LYS A 32 8.35 -21.33 -3.57
CA LYS A 32 9.65 -21.85 -4.01
C LYS A 32 10.44 -20.82 -4.81
N ILE A 33 9.80 -20.14 -5.76
CA ILE A 33 10.46 -19.10 -6.57
C ILE A 33 10.97 -17.96 -5.68
N ILE A 34 10.15 -17.48 -4.74
CA ILE A 34 10.55 -16.39 -3.83
C ILE A 34 11.69 -16.83 -2.91
N LEU A 35 11.63 -18.05 -2.37
CA LEU A 35 12.70 -18.60 -1.53
C LEU A 35 14.02 -18.73 -2.30
N GLU A 36 13.98 -19.32 -3.50
CA GLU A 36 15.15 -19.49 -4.35
C GLU A 36 15.73 -18.15 -4.79
N THR A 37 14.87 -17.21 -5.21
CA THR A 37 15.28 -15.85 -5.58
C THR A 37 15.95 -15.14 -4.41
N THR A 38 15.42 -15.28 -3.19
CA THR A 38 16.01 -14.70 -1.97
C THR A 38 17.41 -15.27 -1.72
N VAL A 39 17.57 -16.59 -1.82
CA VAL A 39 18.87 -17.25 -1.61
C VAL A 39 19.89 -16.84 -2.67
N LEU A 40 19.49 -16.78 -3.94
CA LEU A 40 20.39 -16.39 -5.03
C LEU A 40 20.77 -14.90 -4.97
N ALA A 41 19.83 -14.03 -4.62
CA ALA A 41 20.09 -12.60 -4.41
C ALA A 41 21.13 -12.39 -3.29
N GLU A 42 20.92 -13.01 -2.14
CA GLU A 42 21.84 -12.92 -0.99
C GLU A 42 23.24 -13.47 -1.33
N LYS A 43 23.34 -14.58 -2.07
CA LYS A 43 24.63 -15.11 -2.55
C LYS A 43 25.36 -14.13 -3.48
N ALA A 44 24.62 -13.31 -4.22
CA ALA A 44 25.16 -12.27 -5.08
C ALA A 44 25.48 -10.95 -4.33
N GLY A 45 25.29 -10.91 -3.01
CA GLY A 45 25.50 -9.70 -2.20
C GLY A 45 24.30 -8.74 -2.16
N LEU A 46 23.15 -9.15 -2.70
CA LEU A 46 21.90 -8.40 -2.61
C LEU A 46 21.13 -8.85 -1.38
N PHE A 47 21.27 -8.11 -0.27
CA PHE A 47 20.60 -8.44 0.98
C PHE A 47 19.08 -8.18 0.90
N VAL A 48 18.27 -9.20 1.20
CA VAL A 48 16.81 -9.19 1.07
C VAL A 48 16.18 -9.25 2.46
N ASP A 49 15.74 -8.10 3.00
CA ASP A 49 15.08 -8.06 4.30
C ASP A 49 13.56 -8.20 4.23
N CYS A 50 12.96 -7.93 3.07
CA CYS A 50 11.51 -7.98 2.92
C CYS A 50 11.01 -8.38 1.54
N ILE A 51 9.79 -8.93 1.50
CA ILE A 51 9.05 -9.27 0.30
C ILE A 51 7.72 -8.50 0.30
N THR A 52 7.49 -7.72 -0.77
CA THR A 52 6.22 -7.02 -1.00
C THR A 52 5.44 -7.66 -2.14
N CYS A 53 4.14 -7.87 -1.96
CA CYS A 53 3.24 -8.35 -3.01
C CYS A 53 1.82 -7.78 -2.87
N ASP A 54 1.02 -7.83 -3.93
CA ASP A 54 -0.39 -7.43 -3.87
C ASP A 54 -1.24 -8.35 -2.96
N GLY A 55 -2.50 -7.96 -2.77
CA GLY A 55 -3.49 -8.72 -2.00
C GLY A 55 -4.20 -9.85 -2.77
N ALA A 56 -3.62 -10.40 -3.85
CA ALA A 56 -4.23 -11.49 -4.60
C ALA A 56 -4.35 -12.78 -3.77
N SER A 57 -5.29 -13.65 -4.14
CA SER A 57 -5.57 -14.89 -3.38
C SER A 57 -4.38 -15.84 -3.32
N TRP A 58 -3.62 -15.98 -4.42
CA TRP A 58 -2.42 -16.83 -4.45
C TRP A 58 -1.26 -16.27 -3.62
N ASN A 59 -1.10 -14.95 -3.56
CA ASN A 59 -0.09 -14.29 -2.72
C ASN A 59 -0.38 -14.50 -1.23
N LYS A 60 -1.66 -14.40 -0.83
CA LYS A 60 -2.10 -14.76 0.53
C LYS A 60 -1.92 -16.25 0.84
N SER A 61 -2.18 -17.13 -0.12
CA SER A 61 -1.91 -18.56 0.06
C SER A 61 -0.40 -18.82 0.20
N MET A 62 0.46 -18.09 -0.51
CA MET A 62 1.91 -18.14 -0.32
C MET A 62 2.31 -17.68 1.08
N TRP A 63 1.74 -16.58 1.57
CA TRP A 63 1.98 -16.10 2.94
C TRP A 63 1.72 -17.19 3.99
N ARG A 64 0.62 -17.94 3.86
CA ARG A 64 0.30 -19.07 4.75
C ARG A 64 1.37 -20.15 4.74
N LEU A 65 1.99 -20.43 3.58
CA LEU A 65 3.10 -21.39 3.49
C LEU A 65 4.36 -20.92 4.22
N PHE A 66 4.56 -19.59 4.34
CA PHE A 66 5.62 -19.00 5.19
C PHE A 66 5.18 -18.81 6.65
N GLY A 67 3.95 -19.19 7.00
CA GLY A 67 3.37 -19.00 8.33
C GLY A 67 2.93 -17.57 8.65
N ILE A 68 2.81 -16.72 7.62
CA ILE A 68 2.43 -15.31 7.75
C ILE A 68 0.90 -15.21 7.85
N GLN A 69 0.44 -14.47 8.85
CA GLN A 69 -0.99 -14.25 9.11
C GLN A 69 -1.21 -12.94 9.87
N GLY A 70 -2.34 -12.29 9.61
CA GLY A 70 -2.76 -11.09 10.32
C GLY A 70 -4.18 -11.24 10.84
N SER A 71 -4.34 -11.62 12.10
CA SER A 71 -5.62 -11.59 12.81
C SER A 71 -5.58 -10.55 13.95
N PRO A 72 -6.74 -10.19 14.54
CA PRO A 72 -6.78 -9.28 15.68
C PRO A 72 -5.93 -9.74 16.87
N SER A 73 -5.96 -11.04 17.17
CA SER A 73 -5.26 -11.62 18.32
C SER A 73 -3.84 -12.06 18.03
N HIS A 74 -3.48 -12.28 16.76
CA HIS A 74 -2.19 -12.82 16.39
C HIS A 74 -1.74 -12.33 15.02
N VAL A 75 -0.68 -11.50 15.02
CA VAL A 75 -0.03 -11.02 13.80
C VAL A 75 1.37 -11.61 13.70
N ARG A 76 1.57 -12.51 12.73
CA ARG A 76 2.89 -13.01 12.34
C ARG A 76 3.24 -12.41 11.00
N SER A 77 4.14 -11.43 11.01
CA SER A 77 4.51 -10.64 9.82
C SER A 77 5.88 -10.98 9.23
N SER A 78 6.64 -11.86 9.89
CA SER A 78 7.96 -12.33 9.42
C SER A 78 8.18 -13.81 9.69
N THR A 79 9.23 -14.34 9.06
CA THR A 79 9.76 -15.68 9.32
C THR A 79 11.29 -15.65 9.39
N LYS A 80 11.92 -16.73 9.86
CA LYS A 80 13.40 -16.81 9.89
C LYS A 80 13.96 -16.64 8.48
N HIS A 81 15.00 -15.83 8.33
CA HIS A 81 15.61 -15.60 7.03
C HIS A 81 16.31 -16.87 6.54
N PRO A 82 16.16 -17.26 5.25
CA PRO A 82 16.63 -18.55 4.75
C PRO A 82 18.15 -18.67 4.63
N VAL A 83 18.88 -17.56 4.60
CA VAL A 83 20.35 -17.52 4.48
C VAL A 83 21.04 -17.19 5.80
N ASP A 84 20.37 -16.45 6.69
CA ASP A 84 20.94 -16.01 7.96
C ASP A 84 19.92 -16.21 9.09
N PRO A 85 20.10 -17.24 9.94
CA PRO A 85 19.18 -17.53 11.03
C PRO A 85 19.01 -16.40 12.06
N LYS A 86 19.93 -15.42 12.11
CA LYS A 86 19.84 -14.25 13.00
C LYS A 86 18.93 -13.16 12.43
N ARG A 87 18.65 -13.19 11.13
CA ARG A 87 17.77 -12.24 10.44
C ARG A 87 16.35 -12.77 10.32
N GLN A 88 15.42 -11.86 10.11
CA GLN A 88 14.03 -12.15 9.79
C GLN A 88 13.75 -11.68 8.36
N LEU A 89 12.94 -12.45 7.65
CA LEU A 89 12.39 -12.08 6.35
C LEU A 89 10.96 -11.57 6.56
N TYR A 90 10.77 -10.27 6.32
CA TYR A 90 9.50 -9.58 6.55
C TYR A 90 8.60 -9.65 5.31
N PHE A 91 7.29 -9.77 5.52
CA PHE A 91 6.30 -9.79 4.43
C PHE A 91 5.42 -8.55 4.51
N LEU A 92 5.19 -7.91 3.37
CA LEU A 92 4.35 -6.71 3.24
C LEU A 92 3.35 -6.89 2.11
N SER A 93 2.13 -6.40 2.34
CA SER A 93 1.19 -6.22 1.25
C SER A 93 1.35 -4.82 0.69
N ASP A 94 1.12 -4.67 -0.61
CA ASP A 94 1.23 -3.38 -1.26
C ASP A 94 0.26 -2.34 -0.64
N PHE A 95 0.82 -1.36 0.07
CA PHE A 95 0.05 -0.38 0.83
C PHE A 95 -0.88 0.48 -0.04
N PRO A 96 -0.45 1.01 -1.21
CA PRO A 96 -1.35 1.70 -2.13
C PRO A 96 -2.56 0.84 -2.56
N HIS A 97 -2.37 -0.45 -2.80
CA HIS A 97 -3.47 -1.39 -3.07
C HIS A 97 -4.41 -1.60 -1.87
N LEU A 98 -3.87 -1.67 -0.65
CA LEU A 98 -4.68 -1.73 0.57
C LEU A 98 -5.53 -0.46 0.72
N LEU A 99 -4.93 0.72 0.54
CA LEU A 99 -5.63 1.99 0.62
C LEU A 99 -6.77 2.10 -0.39
N LYS A 100 -6.53 1.66 -1.63
CA LYS A 100 -7.56 1.57 -2.66
C LYS A 100 -8.76 0.73 -2.21
N ASN A 101 -8.51 -0.40 -1.55
CA ASN A 101 -9.58 -1.26 -1.03
C ASN A 101 -10.33 -0.60 0.13
N VAL A 102 -9.63 0.11 1.02
CA VAL A 102 -10.27 0.94 2.08
C VAL A 102 -11.17 2.01 1.45
N ARG A 103 -10.67 2.73 0.44
CA ARG A 103 -11.46 3.71 -0.29
C ARG A 103 -12.72 3.09 -0.91
N ASN A 104 -12.58 1.94 -1.56
CA ASN A 104 -13.71 1.30 -2.26
C ASN A 104 -14.81 0.88 -1.29
N GLY A 105 -14.48 0.42 -0.08
CA GLY A 105 -15.49 0.12 0.94
C GLY A 105 -16.10 1.38 1.56
N PHE A 106 -15.27 2.40 1.84
CA PHE A 106 -15.73 3.70 2.35
C PHE A 106 -16.74 4.39 1.42
N VAL A 107 -16.45 4.39 0.11
CA VAL A 107 -17.34 4.94 -0.92
C VAL A 107 -18.57 4.06 -1.18
N GLY A 108 -18.41 2.73 -1.09
CA GLY A 108 -19.48 1.79 -1.40
C GLY A 108 -20.55 1.69 -0.32
N LYS A 109 -20.17 1.28 0.90
CA LYS A 109 -21.11 1.03 2.00
C LYS A 109 -20.83 1.87 3.24
N GLY A 110 -19.66 2.51 3.32
CA GLY A 110 -19.18 3.07 4.57
C GLY A 110 -18.72 1.99 5.55
N TYR A 111 -18.33 2.43 6.74
CA TYR A 111 -17.84 1.58 7.80
C TYR A 111 -18.43 1.94 9.15
N LEU A 112 -18.55 0.98 10.05
CA LEU A 112 -18.86 1.24 11.45
C LEU A 112 -17.56 1.23 12.25
N THR A 113 -17.05 2.41 12.57
CA THR A 113 -15.85 2.61 13.39
C THR A 113 -16.22 2.69 14.87
N PRO A 114 -15.25 2.61 15.82
CA PRO A 114 -15.52 2.85 17.24
C PRO A 114 -16.18 4.21 17.51
N ASP A 115 -15.81 5.23 16.72
CA ASP A 115 -16.35 6.59 16.83
C ASP A 115 -17.75 6.74 16.19
N GLY A 116 -18.22 5.73 15.46
CA GLY A 116 -19.52 5.72 14.80
C GLY A 116 -19.46 5.37 13.32
N HIS A 117 -20.60 5.56 12.63
CA HIS A 117 -20.71 5.24 11.21
C HIS A 117 -20.03 6.30 10.33
N VAL A 118 -19.13 5.87 9.45
CA VAL A 118 -18.38 6.72 8.53
C VAL A 118 -18.76 6.41 7.10
N HIS A 119 -19.04 7.44 6.31
CA HIS A 119 -19.51 7.26 4.94
C HIS A 119 -19.17 8.46 4.05
N ILE A 120 -19.15 8.21 2.74
CA ILE A 120 -18.78 9.22 1.73
C ILE A 120 -19.75 10.41 1.65
N GLY A 121 -20.97 10.28 2.17
CA GLY A 121 -22.02 11.30 2.08
C GLY A 121 -21.57 12.67 2.62
N ILE A 122 -20.81 12.69 3.70
CA ILE A 122 -20.26 13.93 4.28
C ILE A 122 -19.26 14.61 3.34
N VAL A 123 -18.42 13.82 2.67
CA VAL A 123 -17.50 14.34 1.65
C VAL A 123 -18.26 14.83 0.42
N LEU A 124 -19.33 14.12 0.04
CA LEU A 124 -20.18 14.49 -1.08
C LEU A 124 -20.89 15.82 -0.84
N ALA A 125 -21.48 16.04 0.33
CA ALA A 125 -22.13 17.30 0.69
C ALA A 125 -21.13 18.47 0.68
N ALA A 126 -19.94 18.28 1.26
CA ALA A 126 -18.87 19.28 1.16
C ALA A 126 -18.45 19.57 -0.30
N PHE A 127 -18.36 18.54 -1.13
CA PHE A 127 -17.97 18.67 -2.53
C PHE A 127 -19.04 19.38 -3.36
N GLU A 128 -20.33 19.13 -3.10
CA GLU A 128 -21.43 19.79 -3.78
C GLU A 128 -21.45 21.29 -3.47
N ALA A 129 -21.26 21.66 -2.19
CA ALA A 129 -21.12 23.06 -1.79
C ALA A 129 -19.87 23.75 -2.37
N ASP A 130 -18.72 23.04 -2.43
CA ASP A 130 -17.49 23.56 -3.06
C ASP A 130 -17.64 23.74 -4.57
N ARG A 131 -18.44 22.89 -5.23
CA ARG A 131 -18.67 22.97 -6.67
C ARG A 131 -19.44 24.21 -7.07
N GLU A 132 -20.34 24.71 -6.22
CA GLU A 132 -21.09 25.95 -6.42
C GLU A 132 -20.22 27.20 -6.26
N ASN A 133 -19.07 27.08 -5.60
CA ASN A 133 -18.12 28.18 -5.46
C ASN A 133 -17.33 28.39 -6.77
N VAL A 134 -17.56 29.53 -7.42
CA VAL A 134 -17.03 29.82 -8.77
C VAL A 134 -15.66 30.52 -8.74
N THR A 135 -15.22 31.03 -7.59
CA THR A 135 -13.98 31.83 -7.49
C THR A 135 -12.79 31.00 -7.05
N LEU A 136 -12.83 30.42 -5.84
CA LEU A 136 -11.76 29.63 -5.26
C LEU A 136 -12.30 28.35 -4.64
N LYS A 137 -12.04 27.22 -5.32
CA LYS A 137 -12.40 25.88 -4.83
C LYS A 137 -11.41 25.41 -3.77
N VAL A 138 -11.94 24.90 -2.67
CA VAL A 138 -11.17 24.32 -1.56
C VAL A 138 -10.67 22.92 -1.92
N MET A 139 -11.44 22.17 -2.71
CA MET A 139 -11.13 20.79 -3.11
C MET A 139 -10.95 20.65 -4.63
N PRO A 140 -10.03 21.39 -5.26
CA PRO A 140 -9.92 21.47 -6.71
C PRO A 140 -9.51 20.15 -7.39
N SER A 141 -8.91 19.20 -6.65
CA SER A 141 -8.58 17.88 -7.22
C SER A 141 -9.71 16.87 -7.13
N LEU A 142 -10.74 17.13 -6.31
CA LEU A 142 -11.86 16.22 -6.19
C LEU A 142 -12.75 16.32 -7.43
N THR A 143 -13.23 15.16 -7.87
CA THR A 143 -14.09 15.00 -9.03
C THR A 143 -15.12 13.93 -8.74
N ASN A 144 -16.13 13.78 -9.61
CA ASN A 144 -17.11 12.70 -9.48
C ASN A 144 -16.47 11.30 -9.45
N ALA A 145 -15.30 11.12 -10.08
CA ALA A 145 -14.55 9.86 -10.04
C ALA A 145 -14.05 9.47 -8.62
N HIS A 146 -13.96 10.45 -7.70
CA HIS A 146 -13.60 10.19 -6.30
C HIS A 146 -14.78 9.64 -5.49
N LEU A 147 -15.97 10.17 -5.75
CA LEU A 147 -17.17 9.96 -4.94
C LEU A 147 -18.07 8.87 -5.50
N LYS A 148 -18.11 8.73 -6.83
CA LYS A 148 -18.92 7.75 -7.56
C LYS A 148 -18.07 7.07 -8.65
N PRO A 149 -17.01 6.33 -8.27
CA PRO A 149 -16.09 5.73 -9.23
C PRO A 149 -16.74 4.62 -10.04
N ASN A 150 -16.50 4.61 -11.35
CA ASN A 150 -16.81 3.47 -12.22
C ASN A 150 -15.84 2.29 -11.99
N CYS A 151 -16.04 1.17 -12.70
CA CYS A 151 -15.23 -0.03 -12.54
C CYS A 151 -13.73 0.18 -12.78
N PHE A 152 -13.35 1.04 -13.74
CA PHE A 152 -11.96 1.36 -14.04
C PHE A 152 -11.36 2.33 -13.01
N GLU A 153 -12.14 3.33 -12.58
CA GLU A 153 -11.73 4.32 -11.57
C GLU A 153 -11.56 3.72 -10.16
N LYS A 154 -12.26 2.62 -9.86
CA LYS A 154 -12.04 1.82 -8.64
C LYS A 154 -10.64 1.22 -8.57
N MET A 155 -9.98 1.05 -9.73
CA MET A 155 -8.62 0.51 -9.82
C MET A 155 -7.54 1.59 -9.67
N LYS A 156 -7.88 2.85 -9.90
CA LYS A 156 -6.99 4.00 -9.78
C LYS A 156 -6.63 4.29 -8.32
N VAL A 157 -5.35 4.18 -8.02
CA VAL A 157 -4.81 4.31 -6.66
C VAL A 157 -4.70 5.77 -6.24
N ASP A 158 -4.28 6.66 -7.15
CA ASP A 158 -4.17 8.11 -6.97
C ASP A 158 -5.46 8.76 -6.42
N ILE A 159 -6.62 8.30 -6.91
CA ILE A 159 -7.93 8.75 -6.43
C ILE A 159 -8.11 8.46 -4.93
N ALA A 160 -7.59 7.33 -4.43
CA ALA A 160 -7.67 7.01 -3.00
C ALA A 160 -6.78 7.93 -2.15
N PHE A 161 -5.59 8.29 -2.64
CA PHE A 161 -4.72 9.26 -1.96
C PHE A 161 -5.34 10.67 -1.93
N GLN A 162 -5.97 11.08 -3.04
CA GLN A 162 -6.64 12.37 -3.13
C GLN A 162 -7.90 12.44 -2.26
N LEU A 163 -8.65 11.35 -2.12
CA LEU A 163 -9.84 11.32 -1.25
C LEU A 163 -9.49 11.49 0.24
N PHE A 164 -8.39 10.88 0.69
CA PHE A 164 -7.93 10.99 2.08
C PHE A 164 -6.87 12.08 2.26
N SER A 165 -6.99 13.21 1.54
CA SER A 165 -6.01 14.29 1.54
C SER A 165 -6.41 15.48 2.42
N ASP A 166 -5.45 16.38 2.68
CA ASP A 166 -5.69 17.58 3.50
C ASP A 166 -6.74 18.52 2.91
N GLN A 167 -6.87 18.59 1.58
CA GLN A 167 -7.90 19.41 0.94
C GLN A 167 -9.31 18.93 1.32
N VAL A 168 -9.52 17.62 1.47
CA VAL A 168 -10.82 17.07 1.87
C VAL A 168 -11.12 17.40 3.32
N ILE A 169 -10.12 17.28 4.20
CA ILE A 169 -10.25 17.67 5.61
C ILE A 169 -10.60 19.17 5.72
N LYS A 170 -9.90 20.02 4.97
CA LYS A 170 -10.16 21.47 4.91
C LYS A 170 -11.52 21.79 4.28
N GLY A 171 -11.92 21.07 3.24
CA GLY A 171 -13.22 21.21 2.60
C GLY A 171 -14.36 20.90 3.56
N ILE A 172 -14.29 19.77 4.28
CA ILE A 172 -15.29 19.43 5.30
C ILE A 172 -15.34 20.49 6.41
N PHE A 173 -14.18 21.04 6.79
CA PHE A 173 -14.10 22.09 7.81
C PHE A 173 -14.73 23.42 7.34
N ILE A 174 -14.46 23.87 6.11
CA ILE A 174 -15.02 25.10 5.56
C ILE A 174 -16.54 24.97 5.36
N TYR A 175 -17.00 23.82 4.84
CA TYR A 175 -18.42 23.54 4.61
C TYR A 175 -19.11 22.87 5.80
N ARG A 176 -18.62 23.12 7.02
CA ARG A 176 -19.12 22.46 8.23
C ARG A 176 -20.61 22.73 8.48
N GLU A 177 -21.05 23.97 8.38
CA GLU A 177 -22.45 24.34 8.61
C GLU A 177 -23.39 23.64 7.61
N HIS A 178 -22.98 23.56 6.34
CA HIS A 178 -23.73 22.84 5.30
C HIS A 178 -23.80 21.33 5.57
N ASN A 179 -22.70 20.75 6.05
CA ASN A 179 -22.64 19.34 6.44
C ASN A 179 -23.51 19.05 7.67
N GLU A 180 -23.49 19.91 8.68
CA GLU A 180 -24.29 19.76 9.90
C GLU A 180 -25.80 19.94 9.64
N ALA A 181 -26.17 20.74 8.63
CA ALA A 181 -27.56 20.82 8.16
C ALA A 181 -28.01 19.53 7.44
N SER A 182 -27.11 18.88 6.70
CA SER A 182 -27.42 17.70 5.87
C SER A 182 -27.26 16.36 6.61
N HIS A 183 -26.42 16.33 7.65
CA HIS A 183 -26.03 15.12 8.38
C HIS A 183 -26.03 15.35 9.88
N ARG A 184 -26.69 14.46 10.62
CA ARG A 184 -26.75 14.49 12.09
C ARG A 184 -25.40 14.23 12.76
N THR A 185 -24.51 13.49 12.11
CA THR A 185 -23.25 13.03 12.70
C THR A 185 -22.13 13.12 11.67
N VAL A 186 -21.32 14.17 11.79
CA VAL A 186 -20.24 14.49 10.82
C VAL A 186 -18.88 14.04 11.35
N GLN A 187 -18.64 14.21 12.65
CA GLN A 187 -17.35 14.05 13.31
C GLN A 187 -16.64 12.70 13.06
N PRO A 188 -17.32 11.53 13.13
CA PRO A 188 -16.65 10.25 12.93
C PRO A 188 -16.02 10.12 11.54
N THR A 189 -16.65 10.68 10.51
CA THR A 189 -16.08 10.66 9.15
C THR A 189 -14.89 11.60 9.03
N VAL A 190 -14.93 12.76 9.70
CA VAL A 190 -13.80 13.70 9.72
C VAL A 190 -12.58 13.05 10.35
N ASP A 191 -12.77 12.40 11.49
CA ASP A 191 -11.67 11.76 12.22
C ASP A 191 -11.14 10.54 11.48
N PHE A 192 -12.01 9.75 10.85
CA PHE A 192 -11.60 8.68 9.95
C PHE A 192 -10.76 9.18 8.77
N VAL A 193 -11.16 10.28 8.10
CA VAL A 193 -10.39 10.85 6.99
C VAL A 193 -9.03 11.38 7.47
N LYS A 194 -8.97 12.01 8.65
CA LYS A 194 -7.70 12.44 9.28
C LYS A 194 -6.80 11.27 9.62
N GLU A 195 -7.35 10.20 10.18
CA GLU A 195 -6.63 8.99 10.56
C GLU A 195 -6.01 8.32 9.33
N MET A 196 -6.80 8.17 8.27
CA MET A 196 -6.32 7.64 6.98
C MET A 196 -5.28 8.56 6.32
N ASN A 197 -5.47 9.89 6.37
CA ASN A 197 -4.49 10.86 5.86
C ASN A 197 -3.14 10.72 6.57
N ARG A 198 -3.16 10.61 7.90
CA ARG A 198 -1.94 10.43 8.70
C ARG A 198 -1.27 9.09 8.39
N LEU A 199 -2.04 8.01 8.27
CA LEU A 199 -1.53 6.71 7.86
C LEU A 199 -0.83 6.75 6.50
N ILE A 200 -1.45 7.40 5.51
CA ILE A 200 -0.85 7.59 4.19
C ILE A 200 0.50 8.31 4.29
N ARG A 201 0.53 9.46 4.98
CA ARG A 201 1.75 10.26 5.14
C ARG A 201 2.90 9.45 5.74
N VAL A 202 2.60 8.61 6.73
CA VAL A 202 3.60 7.76 7.39
C VAL A 202 4.03 6.60 6.50
N MET A 203 3.11 5.95 5.80
CA MET A 203 3.37 4.73 5.00
C MET A 203 3.86 5.00 3.58
N THR A 204 3.85 6.25 3.10
CA THR A 204 4.36 6.63 1.77
C THR A 204 5.40 7.74 1.81
N SER A 205 6.22 7.77 2.86
CA SER A 205 7.26 8.79 3.03
C SER A 205 8.44 8.58 2.08
N ARG A 206 8.78 9.64 1.34
CA ARG A 206 9.82 9.66 0.28
C ARG A 206 11.07 10.47 0.64
N THR A 207 11.02 11.25 1.71
CA THR A 207 12.05 12.23 2.09
C THR A 207 12.57 11.95 3.49
N SER A 208 13.85 12.22 3.75
CA SER A 208 14.50 12.00 5.05
C SER A 208 13.82 12.75 6.21
N GLU A 209 13.29 13.95 5.96
CA GLU A 209 12.58 14.76 6.94
C GLU A 209 11.33 14.04 7.47
N LYS A 210 10.51 13.53 6.55
CA LYS A 210 9.25 12.82 6.83
C LYS A 210 9.45 11.32 7.05
N ALA A 211 10.68 10.82 7.03
CA ALA A 211 10.97 9.39 7.10
C ALA A 211 10.52 8.81 8.44
N LEU A 212 10.25 7.50 8.45
CA LEU A 212 9.95 6.81 9.70
C LEU A 212 11.25 6.66 10.50
N LYS A 213 11.28 7.25 11.69
CA LYS A 213 12.44 7.25 12.61
C LYS A 213 12.11 6.46 13.87
N PRO A 214 13.11 5.81 14.51
CA PRO A 214 12.90 5.16 15.80
C PRO A 214 12.39 6.18 16.82
N ASP A 215 11.51 5.73 17.73
CA ASP A 215 10.91 6.52 18.81
C ASP A 215 10.16 7.80 18.38
N SER A 216 9.85 7.94 17.09
CA SER A 216 9.10 9.08 16.58
C SER A 216 7.60 8.98 16.90
N PRO A 217 6.86 10.11 16.92
CA PRO A 217 5.40 10.11 17.03
C PRO A 217 4.70 9.27 15.94
N ASN A 218 5.36 9.07 14.80
CA ASN A 218 4.86 8.23 13.71
C ASN A 218 4.92 6.74 14.05
N VAL A 219 5.93 6.29 14.80
CA VAL A 219 6.00 4.92 15.31
C VAL A 219 4.89 4.65 16.32
N GLN A 220 4.65 5.59 17.24
CA GLN A 220 3.56 5.47 18.21
C GLN A 220 2.20 5.51 17.51
N PHE A 221 2.02 6.36 16.51
CA PHE A 221 0.84 6.37 15.67
C PHE A 221 0.59 5.02 14.99
N LEU A 222 1.60 4.39 14.38
CA LEU A 222 1.42 3.08 13.74
C LEU A 222 1.03 1.98 14.74
N LYS A 223 1.56 2.04 15.97
CA LYS A 223 1.16 1.12 17.06
C LYS A 223 -0.30 1.37 17.47
N GLY A 224 -0.67 2.62 17.73
CA GLY A 224 -2.05 3.00 18.05
C GLY A 224 -3.03 2.68 16.92
N PHE A 225 -2.61 2.81 15.65
CA PHE A 225 -3.44 2.43 14.51
C PHE A 225 -3.71 0.92 14.45
N LEU A 226 -2.77 0.07 14.89
CA LEU A 226 -3.00 -1.39 15.00
C LEU A 226 -4.04 -1.71 16.08
N GLU A 227 -4.01 -0.98 17.20
CA GLU A 227 -4.98 -1.08 18.29
C GLU A 227 -6.36 -0.59 17.84
N TYR A 228 -6.42 0.58 17.19
CA TYR A 228 -7.63 1.11 16.56
C TYR A 228 -8.22 0.13 15.55
N LEU A 229 -7.40 -0.50 14.71
CA LEU A 229 -7.87 -1.50 13.75
C LEU A 229 -8.42 -2.76 14.45
N GLN A 230 -7.91 -3.12 15.63
CA GLN A 230 -8.47 -4.19 16.45
C GLN A 230 -9.81 -3.80 17.05
N GLU A 231 -9.90 -2.64 17.67
CA GLU A 231 -11.14 -2.11 18.25
C GLU A 231 -12.23 -1.94 17.19
N TRP A 232 -11.88 -1.37 16.04
CA TRP A 232 -12.78 -1.23 14.89
C TRP A 232 -13.36 -2.58 14.46
N GLU A 233 -12.53 -3.62 14.35
CA GLU A 233 -13.01 -4.96 13.99
C GLU A 233 -13.95 -5.56 15.04
N GLN A 234 -13.68 -5.30 16.33
CA GLN A 234 -14.50 -5.75 17.46
C GLN A 234 -15.85 -5.03 17.54
N THR A 235 -15.91 -3.75 17.16
CA THR A 235 -17.15 -2.97 17.12
C THR A 235 -18.00 -3.34 15.90
N ALA A 236 -17.37 -3.46 14.73
CA ALA A 236 -18.08 -3.62 13.47
C ALA A 236 -18.69 -5.02 13.30
N LYS A 237 -17.93 -6.09 13.61
CA LYS A 237 -18.36 -7.47 13.35
C LYS A 237 -19.65 -7.87 14.08
N PRO A 238 -19.81 -7.65 15.40
CA PRO A 238 -21.02 -8.04 16.12
C PRO A 238 -22.26 -7.26 15.66
N ALA A 239 -22.08 -5.98 15.32
CA ALA A 239 -23.16 -5.11 14.87
C ALA A 239 -23.58 -5.37 13.40
N GLY A 240 -22.87 -6.26 12.67
CA GLY A 240 -23.01 -6.37 11.21
C GLY A 240 -22.65 -5.08 10.47
N GLY A 241 -22.00 -4.14 11.15
CA GLY A 241 -21.57 -2.86 10.62
C GLY A 241 -20.38 -3.05 9.68
N GLY A 242 -20.31 -2.24 8.62
CA GLY A 242 -19.27 -2.39 7.60
C GLY A 242 -17.86 -2.37 8.22
N PHE A 243 -17.08 -3.41 7.95
CA PHE A 243 -15.63 -3.48 8.27
C PHE A 243 -14.82 -3.68 6.98
N LEU A 244 -13.51 -3.53 7.07
CA LEU A 244 -12.60 -3.92 6.02
C LEU A 244 -12.77 -5.41 5.67
N THR A 245 -12.52 -5.77 4.41
CA THR A 245 -12.46 -7.18 4.04
C THR A 245 -11.33 -7.87 4.81
N GLU A 246 -11.49 -9.15 5.13
CA GLU A 246 -10.48 -9.94 5.86
C GLU A 246 -9.09 -9.84 5.21
N SER A 247 -9.05 -9.82 3.87
CA SER A 247 -7.81 -9.60 3.13
C SER A 247 -7.17 -8.24 3.40
N THR A 248 -7.96 -7.17 3.46
CA THR A 248 -7.44 -5.81 3.59
C THR A 248 -7.00 -5.57 5.04
N SER A 249 -7.78 -6.01 6.03
CA SER A 249 -7.39 -5.90 7.44
C SER A 249 -6.15 -6.74 7.75
N ALA A 250 -6.08 -8.00 7.30
CA ALA A 250 -4.90 -8.84 7.48
C ALA A 250 -3.66 -8.24 6.80
N GLY A 251 -3.83 -7.73 5.57
CA GLY A 251 -2.76 -7.05 4.83
C GLY A 251 -2.25 -5.81 5.56
N LEU A 252 -3.13 -4.96 6.09
CA LEU A 252 -2.74 -3.77 6.88
C LEU A 252 -1.99 -4.16 8.16
N ARG A 253 -2.51 -5.13 8.93
CA ARG A 253 -1.87 -5.62 10.16
C ARG A 253 -0.45 -6.11 9.90
N VAL A 254 -0.28 -7.00 8.92
CA VAL A 254 1.03 -7.55 8.55
C VAL A 254 1.97 -6.46 8.05
N THR A 255 1.51 -5.58 7.16
CA THR A 255 2.34 -4.52 6.57
C THR A 255 2.84 -3.53 7.60
N ILE A 256 1.97 -3.07 8.51
CA ILE A 256 2.35 -2.12 9.57
C ILE A 256 3.30 -2.81 10.57
N LYS A 257 3.00 -4.04 10.99
CA LYS A 257 3.87 -4.80 11.90
C LYS A 257 5.25 -5.08 11.29
N SER A 258 5.30 -5.44 10.01
CA SER A 258 6.56 -5.60 9.25
C SER A 258 7.33 -4.30 9.14
N THR A 259 6.66 -3.19 8.86
CA THR A 259 7.31 -1.87 8.77
C THR A 259 7.98 -1.48 10.10
N LEU A 260 7.29 -1.70 11.22
CA LEU A 260 7.85 -1.48 12.56
C LEU A 260 9.04 -2.41 12.86
N GLY A 261 8.93 -3.69 12.49
CA GLY A 261 10.01 -4.66 12.66
C GLY A 261 11.25 -4.34 11.83
N LEU A 262 11.05 -4.00 10.55
CA LEU A 262 12.10 -3.55 9.63
C LEU A 262 12.78 -2.29 10.14
N LEU A 263 12.03 -1.29 10.58
CA LEU A 263 12.62 -0.08 11.16
C LEU A 263 13.57 -0.43 12.31
N SER A 264 13.10 -1.24 13.27
CA SER A 264 13.91 -1.65 14.43
C SER A 264 15.19 -2.39 14.01
N TYR A 265 15.08 -3.34 13.09
CA TYR A 265 16.23 -4.09 12.57
C TYR A 265 17.23 -3.19 11.83
N LEU A 266 16.74 -2.37 10.91
CA LEU A 266 17.58 -1.50 10.09
C LEU A 266 18.30 -0.46 10.95
N THR A 267 17.64 0.10 11.96
CA THR A 267 18.25 1.14 12.81
C THR A 267 19.18 0.57 13.87
N SER A 268 18.82 -0.56 14.48
CA SER A 268 19.56 -1.12 15.62
C SER A 268 20.71 -2.03 15.20
N THR A 269 20.57 -2.75 14.09
CA THR A 269 21.52 -3.77 13.66
C THR A 269 22.32 -3.34 12.43
N VAL A 270 21.67 -2.72 11.44
CA VAL A 270 22.32 -2.38 10.16
C VAL A 270 22.94 -0.98 10.17
N GLY A 271 22.46 -0.08 11.05
CA GLY A 271 22.99 1.28 11.21
C GLY A 271 22.28 2.35 10.37
N PHE A 272 21.07 2.07 9.87
CA PHE A 272 20.25 3.07 9.19
C PHE A 272 19.72 4.11 10.19
N LYS A 273 19.60 5.37 9.76
CA LYS A 273 19.02 6.42 10.62
C LYS A 273 17.50 6.48 10.59
N TYR A 274 16.90 6.00 9.50
CA TYR A 274 15.47 6.05 9.23
C TYR A 274 15.08 5.07 8.12
N LEU A 275 13.78 4.85 7.95
CA LEU A 275 13.18 4.05 6.87
C LEU A 275 12.28 4.93 5.98
N LEU A 276 12.53 4.90 4.66
CA LEU A 276 11.63 5.48 3.66
C LEU A 276 10.55 4.46 3.32
N THR A 277 9.37 4.60 3.93
CA THR A 277 8.26 3.67 3.78
C THR A 277 7.72 3.57 2.36
N SER A 278 7.92 4.60 1.53
CA SER A 278 7.58 4.53 0.10
C SER A 278 8.39 3.49 -0.69
N ARG A 279 9.47 2.94 -0.11
CA ARG A 279 10.28 1.88 -0.73
C ARG A 279 9.77 0.47 -0.42
N LEU A 280 8.73 0.37 0.40
CA LEU A 280 8.11 -0.89 0.77
C LEU A 280 6.91 -1.25 -0.13
N SER A 281 6.53 -0.40 -1.08
CA SER A 281 5.46 -0.64 -2.06
C SER A 281 5.98 -1.33 -3.32
N GLN A 282 5.07 -1.88 -4.12
CA GLN A 282 5.41 -2.46 -5.43
C GLN A 282 5.35 -1.43 -6.58
N ASP A 283 5.31 -0.13 -6.28
CA ASP A 283 5.18 0.96 -7.29
C ASP A 283 6.27 0.87 -8.36
N LYS A 284 7.50 0.49 -8.00
CA LYS A 284 8.60 0.32 -8.96
C LYS A 284 8.33 -0.82 -9.95
N LEU A 285 7.69 -1.89 -9.50
CA LEU A 285 7.27 -2.98 -10.36
C LEU A 285 6.11 -2.56 -11.29
N GLU A 286 5.18 -1.75 -10.81
CA GLU A 286 4.10 -1.21 -11.63
C GLU A 286 4.59 -0.22 -12.69
N ASN A 287 5.55 0.63 -12.33
CA ASN A 287 6.24 1.51 -13.27
C ASN A 287 6.97 0.70 -14.35
N LEU A 288 7.64 -0.39 -13.99
CA LEU A 288 8.28 -1.30 -14.94
C LEU A 288 7.24 -1.89 -15.92
N PHE A 289 6.09 -2.37 -15.43
CA PHE A 289 5.02 -2.84 -16.32
C PHE A 289 4.48 -1.73 -17.23
N GLY A 290 4.41 -0.49 -16.74
CA GLY A 290 4.06 0.69 -17.55
C GLY A 290 5.04 0.92 -18.70
N ILE A 291 6.34 0.91 -18.40
CA ILE A 291 7.41 1.06 -19.40
C ILE A 291 7.30 -0.05 -20.46
N ILE A 292 7.18 -1.31 -20.04
CA ILE A 292 7.11 -2.46 -20.97
C ILE A 292 5.92 -2.36 -21.92
N ARG A 293 4.74 -1.95 -21.41
CA ARG A 293 3.55 -1.73 -22.26
C ARG A 293 3.79 -0.62 -23.28
N GLN A 294 4.40 0.49 -22.86
CA GLN A 294 4.72 1.62 -23.73
C GLN A 294 5.82 1.31 -24.76
N SER A 295 6.72 0.36 -24.46
CA SER A 295 7.78 -0.04 -25.39
C SER A 295 7.25 -0.66 -26.70
N SER A 296 5.99 -1.11 -26.74
CA SER A 296 5.35 -1.68 -27.92
C SER A 296 4.53 -0.67 -28.73
N GLY A 297 4.75 0.64 -28.53
CA GLY A 297 4.06 1.70 -29.26
C GLY A 297 2.56 1.70 -29.00
N TYR A 298 1.75 1.58 -30.05
CA TYR A 298 0.28 1.51 -29.96
C TYR A 298 -0.25 0.15 -29.46
N ASN A 299 0.61 -0.86 -29.27
CA ASN A 299 0.18 -2.15 -28.75
C ASN A 299 0.27 -2.19 -27.21
N ASP A 300 -0.82 -1.79 -26.55
CA ASP A 300 -0.94 -1.83 -25.09
C ASP A 300 -1.01 -3.27 -24.50
N HIS A 301 -1.10 -4.30 -25.36
CA HIS A 301 -1.19 -5.71 -25.00
C HIS A 301 -0.10 -6.54 -25.71
N PRO A 302 1.17 -6.44 -25.28
CA PRO A 302 2.26 -7.19 -25.89
C PRO A 302 2.06 -8.70 -25.74
N THR A 303 2.41 -9.44 -26.79
CA THR A 303 2.54 -10.90 -26.71
C THR A 303 3.62 -11.30 -25.70
N VAL A 304 3.61 -12.55 -25.23
CA VAL A 304 4.64 -13.06 -24.32
C VAL A 304 6.05 -12.86 -24.89
N SER A 305 6.23 -13.11 -26.19
CA SER A 305 7.53 -12.91 -26.86
C SER A 305 7.94 -11.43 -26.85
N GLN A 306 7.04 -10.51 -27.20
CA GLN A 306 7.31 -9.06 -27.16
C GLN A 306 7.63 -8.58 -25.75
N PHE A 307 6.92 -9.09 -24.76
CA PHE A 307 7.15 -8.80 -23.35
C PHE A 307 8.55 -9.24 -22.91
N LEU A 308 8.94 -10.49 -23.22
CA LEU A 308 10.26 -11.02 -22.88
C LEU A 308 11.39 -10.29 -23.60
N MET A 309 11.20 -9.94 -24.88
CA MET A 309 12.17 -9.13 -25.63
C MET A 309 12.35 -7.74 -24.98
N SER A 310 11.25 -7.08 -24.63
CA SER A 310 11.29 -5.77 -23.98
C SER A 310 12.00 -5.84 -22.63
N VAL A 311 11.71 -6.86 -21.82
CA VAL A 311 12.38 -7.06 -20.53
C VAL A 311 13.88 -7.32 -20.70
N ASN A 312 14.27 -8.14 -21.68
CA ASN A 312 15.69 -8.38 -21.97
C ASN A 312 16.41 -7.07 -22.34
N LEU A 313 15.84 -6.26 -23.22
CA LEU A 313 16.40 -4.96 -23.60
C LEU A 313 16.53 -4.01 -22.39
N LEU A 314 15.50 -3.92 -21.56
CA LEU A 314 15.52 -3.09 -20.35
C LEU A 314 16.58 -3.55 -19.33
N THR A 315 16.83 -4.86 -19.26
CA THR A 315 17.84 -5.42 -18.35
C THR A 315 19.25 -4.98 -18.79
N PHE A 316 19.54 -4.98 -20.10
CA PHE A 316 20.82 -4.48 -20.61
C PHE A 316 20.98 -2.96 -20.44
N TYR A 317 19.91 -2.20 -20.68
CA TYR A 317 19.96 -0.74 -20.58
C TYR A 317 20.19 -0.25 -19.15
N ASN A 318 19.48 -0.83 -18.17
CA ASN A 318 19.68 -0.49 -16.75
C ASN A 318 21.10 -0.80 -16.29
N TRP A 319 21.68 -1.91 -16.74
CA TRP A 319 23.06 -2.28 -16.41
C TRP A 319 24.08 -1.24 -16.91
N GLN A 320 23.97 -0.78 -18.16
CA GLN A 320 24.87 0.26 -18.70
C GLN A 320 24.79 1.57 -17.91
N SER A 321 23.58 2.00 -17.54
CA SER A 321 23.41 3.21 -16.75
C SER A 321 24.06 3.18 -15.36
N HIS A 322 24.31 1.99 -14.80
CA HIS A 322 25.00 1.82 -13.51
C HIS A 322 26.53 1.75 -13.62
N LEU A 323 27.08 1.59 -14.84
CA LEU A 323 28.52 1.66 -15.08
C LEU A 323 29.00 3.10 -15.36
N GLU A 324 28.07 4.01 -15.64
CA GLU A 324 28.35 5.42 -15.97
C GLU A 324 28.15 6.39 -14.78
N GLU A 325 27.63 5.92 -13.63
CA GLU A 325 27.52 6.66 -12.36
C GLU A 325 28.63 6.26 -11.36
#